data_AF-A0AAF0D183-F1
#
_entry.id   AF-A0AAF0D183-F1
#
_cell.length_a   1.000
_cell.length_b   1.000
_cell.length_c   1.000
_cell.angle_alpha   90.00
_cell.angle_beta   90.00
_cell.angle_gamma   90.00
#
_symmetry.space_group_name_H-M   'P 1'
#
loop_
_entity.id
_entity.type
_entity.pdbx_description
1 polymer ?
#
loop_
_entity_poly.entity_id
_entity_poly.type
_entity_poly.pdbx_seq_one_letter_code
_entity_poly.pdbx_strand_id
1 'polypeptide(L)' 'MQLEFKDENILLALPFKSKNKYLLEEKEFIYALSFDLRVLKPSDAYTLLKKGLQKGLITSKNGLISPSISIL' A
#
# COMPACT_ATOMS: atom_id res chain seq x y z
N MET A 1 -19.21 12.44 -0.87
CA MET A 1 -17.92 12.99 -1.36
C MET A 1 -16.90 11.87 -1.32
N GLN A 2 -16.79 11.11 -2.40
CA GLN A 2 -15.72 10.12 -2.55
C GLN A 2 -14.46 10.91 -2.87
N LEU A 3 -13.50 10.93 -1.95
CA LEU A 3 -12.17 11.46 -2.23
C LEU A 3 -11.56 10.53 -3.29
N GLU A 4 -11.70 10.90 -4.55
CA GLU A 4 -10.85 10.38 -5.62
C GLU A 4 -9.44 10.84 -5.30
N PHE A 5 -8.71 10.02 -4.55
CA PHE A 5 -7.28 10.20 -4.36
C PHE A 5 -6.65 10.14 -5.75
N LYS A 6 -6.21 11.31 -6.22
CA LYS A 6 -5.73 11.56 -7.58
C LYS A 6 -4.53 10.72 -8.03
N ASP A 7 -4.01 9.81 -7.21
CA ASP A 7 -3.21 8.68 -7.71
C ASP A 7 -3.17 7.53 -6.69
N GLU A 8 -3.96 6.49 -6.94
CA GLU A 8 -3.95 5.21 -6.19
C GLU A 8 -2.51 4.66 -6.07
N ASN A 9 -1.69 4.89 -7.09
CA ASN A 9 -0.28 4.51 -7.14
C ASN A 9 0.56 5.18 -6.05
N ILE A 10 0.33 6.48 -5.77
CA ILE A 10 1.04 7.19 -4.71
C ILE A 10 0.71 6.57 -3.34
N LEU A 11 -0.57 6.26 -3.10
CA LEU A 11 -0.99 5.61 -1.86
C LEU A 11 -0.38 4.20 -1.70
N LEU A 12 -0.27 3.45 -2.79
CA LEU A 12 0.39 2.14 -2.80
C LEU A 12 1.91 2.25 -2.55
N ALA A 13 2.54 3.33 -3.00
CA ALA A 13 3.98 3.58 -2.84
C ALA A 13 4.38 4.02 -1.42
N LEU A 14 3.50 4.78 -0.77
CA LEU A 14 3.79 5.50 0.47
C LEU A 14 4.35 4.62 1.59
N PRO A 15 3.82 3.41 1.87
CA PRO A 15 4.35 2.54 2.93
C PRO A 15 5.80 2.12 2.69
N PHE A 16 6.15 1.81 1.44
CA PHE A 16 7.50 1.38 1.08
C PHE A 16 8.49 2.54 1.23
N LYS A 17 8.08 3.75 0.80
CA LYS A 17 8.87 4.98 0.95
C LYS A 17 9.05 5.37 2.42
N SER A 18 7.97 5.38 3.21
CA SER A 18 8.02 5.81 4.62
C SER A 18 8.84 4.86 5.49
N LYS A 19 8.80 3.55 5.20
CA LYS A 19 9.61 2.55 5.90
C LYS A 19 11.03 2.41 5.34
N ASN A 20 11.34 3.05 4.21
CA ASN A 20 12.58 2.86 3.47
C ASN A 20 12.87 1.38 3.20
N LYS A 21 11.85 0.62 2.80
CA LYS A 21 11.90 -0.83 2.56
C LYS A 21 11.16 -1.17 1.27
N TYR A 22 11.72 -2.07 0.47
CA TYR A 22 11.08 -2.64 -0.72
C TYR A 22 10.19 -3.86 -0.43
N LEU A 23 10.33 -4.44 0.76
CA LEU A 23 9.57 -5.60 1.22
C LEU A 23 8.90 -5.25 2.54
N LEU A 24 7.61 -5.52 2.62
CA LEU A 24 6.79 -5.33 3.83
C LEU A 24 5.91 -6.55 4.05
N GLU A 25 5.55 -6.85 5.29
CA GLU A 25 4.40 -7.72 5.54
C GLU A 25 3.08 -6.96 5.27
N GLU A 26 1.99 -7.68 4.95
CA GLU A 26 0.67 -7.03 4.70
C GLU A 26 0.24 -6.15 5.90
N LYS A 27 0.48 -6.61 7.13
CA LYS A 27 0.17 -5.83 8.35
C LYS A 27 1.03 -4.57 8.46
N GLU A 28 2.30 -4.61 8.03
CA GLU A 28 3.18 -3.43 8.09
C GLU A 28 2.70 -2.37 7.09
N PHE A 29 2.24 -2.80 5.91
CA PHE A 29 1.66 -1.92 4.91
C PHE A 29 0.40 -1.21 5.42
N ILE A 30 -0.54 -1.98 5.98
CA ILE A 30 -1.79 -1.44 6.54
C ILE A 30 -1.48 -0.51 7.71
N TYR A 31 -0.56 -0.92 8.59
CA TYR A 31 -0.17 -0.11 9.74
C TYR A 31 0.44 1.22 9.32
N ALA A 32 1.32 1.22 8.31
CA ALA A 32 1.95 2.42 7.80
C ALA A 32 0.92 3.42 7.26
N LEU A 33 -0.07 2.97 6.47
CA LEU A 33 -1.11 3.86 5.93
C LEU A 33 -2.06 4.38 7.00
N SER A 34 -2.34 3.57 8.02
CA SER A 34 -3.40 3.88 8.98
C SER A 34 -2.96 4.56 10.26
N PHE A 35 -1.77 4.22 10.76
CA PHE A 35 -1.31 4.70 12.06
C PHE A 35 -0.11 5.63 11.92
N ASP A 36 0.89 5.25 11.13
CA ASP A 36 2.10 6.07 10.96
C ASP A 36 1.77 7.33 10.15
N LEU A 37 1.21 7.15 8.96
CA LEU A 37 0.91 8.24 8.03
C LEU A 37 -0.50 8.81 8.20
N ARG A 38 -1.40 8.06 8.85
CA ARG A 38 -2.80 8.44 9.12
C ARG A 38 -3.57 8.89 7.86
N VAL A 39 -3.29 8.25 6.72
CA VAL A 39 -3.87 8.60 5.42
C VAL A 39 -5.18 7.86 5.17
N LEU A 40 -5.28 6.60 5.63
CA LEU A 40 -6.44 5.74 5.41
C LEU A 40 -6.86 5.01 6.67
N LYS A 41 -8.14 4.66 6.81
CA LYS A 41 -8.56 3.72 7.86
C LYS A 41 -8.00 2.31 7.57
N PRO A 42 -7.84 1.43 8.57
CA PRO A 42 -7.31 0.09 8.37
C PRO A 42 -8.08 -0.73 7.31
N SER A 43 -9.41 -0.61 7.29
CA SER A 43 -10.28 -1.25 6.29
C SER A 43 -9.99 -0.77 4.86
N ASP A 44 -9.74 0.53 4.71
CA ASP A 44 -9.53 1.17 3.41
C ASP A 44 -8.12 0.87 2.90
N ALA A 45 -7.12 0.86 3.79
CA ALA A 45 -5.76 0.45 3.50
C ALA A 45 -5.68 -1.04 3.09
N TYR A 46 -6.43 -1.91 3.77
CA TYR A 46 -6.57 -3.32 3.36
C TYR A 46 -7.22 -3.45 1.98
N THR A 47 -8.28 -2.70 1.73
CA THR A 47 -8.96 -2.68 0.43
C THR A 47 -8.04 -2.19 -0.69
N LEU A 48 -7.26 -1.13 -0.43
CA LEU A 48 -6.25 -0.61 -1.35
C LEU A 48 -5.19 -1.68 -1.65
N LEU A 49 -4.66 -2.36 -0.63
CA LEU A 49 -3.69 -3.43 -0.80
C LEU A 49 -4.22 -4.56 -1.69
N LYS A 50 -5.46 -5.03 -1.44
CA LYS A 50 -6.07 -6.08 -2.26
C LYS A 50 -6.29 -5.63 -3.70
N LYS A 51 -6.67 -4.37 -3.94
CA LYS A 51 -6.73 -3.80 -5.30
C LYS A 51 -5.36 -3.77 -5.96
N GLY A 52 -4.32 -3.33 -5.25
CA GLY A 52 -2.94 -3.30 -5.73
C GLY A 52 -2.43 -4.69 -6.13
N LEU A 53 -2.75 -5.72 -5.34
CA LEU A 53 -2.44 -7.12 -5.64
C LEU A 53 -3.19 -7.62 -6.88
N GLN A 54 -4.50 -7.34 -6.98
CA GLN A 54 -5.32 -7.74 -8.14
C GLN A 54 -4.84 -7.09 -9.44
N LYS A 55 -4.39 -5.83 -9.37
CA LYS A 55 -3.86 -5.08 -10.52
C LYS A 55 -2.39 -5.38 -10.85
N GLY A 56 -1.71 -6.22 -10.05
CA GLY A 56 -0.28 -6.51 -10.21
C GLY A 56 0.64 -5.33 -9.88
N LEU A 57 0.11 -4.27 -9.24
CA LEU A 57 0.88 -3.11 -8.79
C LEU A 57 1.67 -3.42 -7.52
N ILE A 58 1.20 -4.39 -6.74
CA ILE A 58 1.91 -5.02 -5.63
C ILE A 58 1.96 -6.51 -5.92
N THR A 59 3.09 -7.14 -5.61
CA THR A 59 3.23 -8.61 -5.66
C THR A 59 3.37 -9.16 -4.26
N SER A 60 2.90 -10.39 -4.04
CA SER A 60 3.04 -11.11 -2.77
C SER A 60 3.80 -12.40 -2.97
N LYS A 61 4.82 -12.64 -2.12
CA LYS A 61 5.61 -13.86 -2.10
C LYS A 61 6.01 -14.19 -0.67
N ASN A 62 5.69 -15.39 -0.21
CA ASN A 62 6.01 -15.88 1.15
C ASN A 62 5.53 -14.94 2.28
N GLY A 63 4.34 -14.33 2.13
CA GLY A 63 3.78 -13.42 3.13
C GLY A 63 4.35 -12.01 3.14
N LEU A 64 5.34 -11.73 2.27
CA LEU A 64 5.88 -10.40 2.04
C LEU A 64 5.30 -9.82 0.75
N ILE A 65 5.08 -8.52 0.75
CA ILE A 65 4.65 -7.75 -0.40
C ILE A 65 5.75 -6.82 -0.88
N SER A 66 5.81 -6.61 -2.19
CA SER A 66 6.73 -5.65 -2.83
C SER A 66 6.00 -4.79 -3.87
N PRO A 67 6.39 -3.53 -4.05
CA PRO A 67 5.82 -2.68 -5.08
C PRO A 67 6.35 -3.07 -6.46
N SER A 68 5.51 -2.95 -7.47
CA SER A 68 5.95 -2.99 -8.87
C SER A 68 6.72 -1.71 -9.24
N ILE A 69 7.49 -1.77 -10.32
CA ILE A 69 8.22 -0.60 -10.85
C ILE A 69 7.28 0.56 -11.20
N SER A 70 6.03 0.27 -11.53
CA SER A 70 5.02 1.23 -11.97
C SER A 70 4.52 2.16 -10.86
N ILE A 71 4.80 1.85 -9.60
CA ILE A 71 4.36 2.63 -8.43
C ILE A 71 5.50 3.10 -7.52
N LEU A 72 6.77 2.87 -7.90
CA LEU A 72 7.93 3.36 -7.15
C LEU A 72 8.24 4.81 -7.52
#